data_AF-A0A352VZ62-F1
#
_entry.id   AF-A0A352VZ62-F1
#
_cell.length_a   1.000
_cell.length_b   1.000
_cell.length_c   1.000
_cell.angle_alpha   90.00
_cell.angle_beta   90.00
_cell.angle_gamma   90.00
#
_symmetry.space_group_name_H-M   'P 1'
#
loop_
_entity.id
_entity.type
_entity.pdbx_description
1 polymer ?
#
loop_
_entity_poly.entity_id
_entity_poly.type
_entity_poly.pdbx_seq_one_letter_code
_entity_poly.pdbx_strand_id
1 'polypeptide(L)'
;FYNIYKNNLLLKTIQDNLNICEYLDECIIYGDAYSYFVETVYNAGSTYSVTNASLPHNQYLLNNEIGSGGGKIANIFAGLSLRENTLAAPYVFSISVLSNDNYSFFEKNLTVYNQINISSSPSCSAFPADMKLVFKIPVTNQQLVFRKNLNPGYTINNRNNLLIAKWDEKRDWIKLSAISRLEKKSDNFSFLLLETSVNSLGTFGIVYNADDDYCKQVQVKNRMFAPFAGFPGLAAASITFPNPKKESVQIVIYNISGSRILQKKFDFGLMAYSWDGKIANDEIAAPGLYIVNIIIDGKEKEAYKTYIYLMK
;
A
#
# COMPACT_ATOMS: atom_id res chain seq x y z
N PHE A 1 36.07 -15.83 -11.40
CA PHE A 1 34.80 -15.13 -11.10
C PHE A 1 33.89 -16.06 -10.32
N TYR A 2 32.85 -15.54 -9.65
CA TYR A 2 31.90 -16.38 -8.93
C TYR A 2 30.56 -16.44 -9.65
N ASN A 3 29.95 -17.62 -9.70
CA ASN A 3 28.56 -17.81 -10.10
C ASN A 3 27.74 -18.21 -8.88
N ILE A 4 26.64 -17.50 -8.65
CA ILE A 4 25.68 -17.80 -7.59
C ILE A 4 24.50 -18.52 -8.22
N TYR A 5 24.16 -19.68 -7.67
CA TYR A 5 23.03 -20.48 -8.13
C TYR A 5 21.97 -20.59 -7.04
N LYS A 6 20.70 -20.58 -7.45
CA LYS A 6 19.52 -20.75 -6.60
C LYS A 6 18.56 -21.70 -7.31
N ASN A 7 18.13 -22.78 -6.63
CA ASN A 7 17.29 -23.83 -7.24
C ASN A 7 17.84 -24.36 -8.59
N ASN A 8 19.16 -24.56 -8.67
CA ASN A 8 19.89 -24.98 -9.89
C ASN A 8 19.82 -24.01 -11.08
N LEU A 9 19.39 -22.77 -10.87
CA LEU A 9 19.42 -21.70 -11.87
C LEU A 9 20.54 -20.72 -11.56
N LEU A 10 21.31 -20.34 -12.59
CA LEU A 10 22.30 -19.27 -12.47
C LEU A 10 21.57 -17.96 -12.16
N LEU A 11 21.84 -17.41 -10.98
CA LEU A 11 21.22 -16.18 -10.48
C LEU A 11 22.07 -14.95 -10.81
N LYS A 12 23.38 -15.03 -10.57
CA LYS A 12 24.30 -13.91 -10.79
C LYS A 12 25.73 -14.38 -11.03
N THR A 13 26.43 -13.70 -11.93
CA THR A 13 27.89 -13.81 -12.09
C THR A 13 28.56 -12.55 -11.55
N ILE A 14 29.59 -12.72 -10.72
CA ILE A 14 30.38 -11.65 -10.08
C ILE A 14 31.79 -11.69 -10.69
N GLN A 15 32.09 -10.71 -11.55
CA GLN A 15 33.35 -10.64 -12.30
C GLN A 15 34.37 -9.67 -11.70
N ASP A 16 33.96 -8.46 -11.29
CA ASP A 16 34.89 -7.31 -11.17
C ASP A 16 35.10 -6.75 -9.75
N ASN A 17 34.62 -7.40 -8.69
CA ASN A 17 34.76 -6.83 -7.34
C ASN A 17 34.81 -7.89 -6.23
N LEU A 18 35.94 -8.60 -6.13
CA LEU A 18 36.17 -9.64 -5.11
C LEU A 18 36.33 -9.08 -3.68
N ASN A 19 36.57 -7.76 -3.55
CA ASN A 19 36.75 -7.08 -2.26
C ASN A 19 35.43 -6.69 -1.57
N ILE A 20 34.30 -6.75 -2.28
CA ILE A 20 32.97 -6.53 -1.70
C ILE A 20 32.34 -7.91 -1.51
N CYS A 21 32.43 -8.45 -0.29
CA CYS A 21 31.84 -9.74 0.09
C CYS A 21 30.29 -9.75 0.13
N GLU A 22 29.64 -8.74 -0.44
CA GLU A 22 28.22 -8.51 -0.28
C GLU A 22 27.50 -8.67 -1.61
N TYR A 23 26.99 -9.88 -1.83
CA TYR A 23 25.89 -10.12 -2.77
C TYR A 23 24.57 -9.98 -2.02
N LEU A 24 23.68 -9.12 -2.52
CA LEU A 24 22.31 -9.02 -2.05
C LEU A 24 21.39 -9.67 -3.09
N ASP A 25 20.65 -10.72 -2.68
CA ASP A 25 19.59 -11.26 -3.52
C ASP A 25 18.43 -10.27 -3.57
N GLU A 26 18.11 -9.74 -4.75
CA GLU A 26 16.93 -8.90 -4.95
C GLU A 26 15.67 -9.73 -5.27
N CYS A 27 15.82 -11.03 -5.52
CA CYS A 27 14.74 -11.97 -5.89
C CYS A 27 14.22 -12.73 -4.66
N ILE A 28 13.80 -11.97 -3.64
CA ILE A 28 13.32 -12.48 -2.35
C ILE A 28 11.78 -12.42 -2.27
N ILE A 29 11.19 -13.54 -1.89
CA ILE A 29 9.80 -13.71 -1.44
C ILE A 29 9.81 -13.65 0.09
N TYR A 30 8.98 -12.78 0.66
CA TYR A 30 8.80 -12.66 2.11
C TYR A 30 8.27 -13.97 2.69
N GLY A 31 8.86 -14.45 3.79
CA GLY A 31 8.40 -15.70 4.40
C GLY A 31 9.25 -16.93 4.06
N ASP A 32 10.07 -16.87 3.00
CA ASP A 32 10.72 -18.03 2.39
C ASP A 32 12.21 -18.12 2.73
N ALA A 33 12.66 -19.35 2.95
CA ALA A 33 14.07 -19.72 3.01
C ALA A 33 14.56 -20.11 1.62
N TYR A 34 15.85 -19.88 1.35
CA TYR A 34 16.46 -20.20 0.07
C TYR A 34 17.71 -21.03 0.24
N SER A 35 17.95 -21.89 -0.74
CA SER A 35 19.19 -22.64 -0.86
C SER A 35 20.03 -22.09 -2.02
N TYR A 36 21.30 -21.85 -1.74
CA TYR A 36 22.27 -21.34 -2.69
C TYR A 36 23.50 -22.23 -2.74
N PHE A 37 24.15 -22.28 -3.89
CA PHE A 37 25.54 -22.73 -3.97
C PHE A 37 26.35 -21.75 -4.83
N VAL A 38 27.63 -21.66 -4.51
CA VAL A 38 28.57 -20.76 -5.19
C VAL A 38 29.55 -21.61 -5.97
N GLU A 39 29.65 -21.36 -7.26
CA GLU A 39 30.71 -21.88 -8.09
C GLU A 39 31.81 -20.82 -8.21
N THR A 40 33.05 -21.21 -7.92
CA THR A 40 34.23 -20.42 -8.22
C THR A 40 34.83 -20.94 -9.52
N VAL A 41 34.90 -20.07 -10.53
CA VAL A 41 35.43 -20.42 -11.85
C VAL A 41 36.87 -19.92 -12.00
N TYR A 42 37.77 -20.84 -12.33
CA TYR A 42 39.19 -20.64 -12.60
C TYR A 42 39.51 -21.00 -14.06
N ASN A 43 40.68 -20.59 -14.55
CA ASN A 43 41.13 -20.95 -15.91
C ASN A 43 41.26 -22.46 -16.14
N ALA A 44 41.51 -23.23 -15.07
CA ALA A 44 41.73 -24.67 -15.12
C ALA A 44 40.48 -25.50 -14.75
N GLY A 45 39.35 -24.88 -14.41
CA GLY A 45 38.12 -25.57 -13.99
C GLY A 45 37.29 -24.81 -12.95
N SER A 46 36.35 -25.50 -12.31
CA SER A 46 35.42 -24.92 -11.33
C SER A 46 35.40 -25.68 -10.01
N THR A 47 35.19 -24.97 -8.90
CA THR A 47 34.94 -25.54 -7.57
C THR A 47 33.60 -25.06 -7.04
N TYR A 48 32.82 -25.94 -6.42
CA TYR A 48 31.49 -25.63 -5.89
C TYR A 48 31.48 -25.63 -4.36
N SER A 49 30.73 -24.71 -3.76
CA SER A 49 30.46 -24.71 -2.33
C SER A 49 29.48 -25.83 -1.95
N VAL A 50 29.44 -26.18 -0.67
CA VAL A 50 28.26 -26.87 -0.10
C VAL A 50 27.00 -26.00 -0.27
N THR A 51 25.83 -26.62 -0.26
CA THR A 51 24.55 -25.90 -0.27
C THR A 51 24.41 -25.06 1.00
N ASN A 52 24.37 -23.75 0.84
CA ASN A 52 24.10 -22.79 1.91
C ASN A 52 22.58 -22.55 1.98
N ALA A 53 22.01 -22.48 3.18
CA ALA A 53 20.62 -22.13 3.39
C ALA A 53 20.50 -20.77 4.08
N SER A 54 19.65 -19.90 3.55
CA SER A 54 19.28 -18.65 4.23
C SER A 54 18.16 -18.90 5.23
N LEU A 55 18.15 -18.14 6.32
CA LEU A 55 16.95 -18.03 7.14
C LEU A 55 15.84 -17.32 6.36
N PRO A 56 14.56 -17.60 6.66
CA PRO A 56 13.45 -16.86 6.08
C PRO A 56 13.52 -15.36 6.35
N HIS A 57 13.32 -14.54 5.32
CA HIS A 57 13.25 -13.09 5.46
C HIS A 57 11.86 -12.64 5.92
N ASN A 58 11.69 -12.48 7.24
CA ASN A 58 10.38 -12.27 7.89
C ASN A 58 10.39 -11.03 8.82
N GLN A 59 10.58 -9.84 8.26
CA GLN A 59 10.50 -8.59 9.05
C GLN A 59 9.04 -8.27 9.40
N TYR A 60 8.59 -8.73 10.56
CA TYR A 60 7.20 -8.58 11.00
C TYR A 60 6.84 -7.19 11.50
N LEU A 61 7.78 -6.45 12.11
CA LEU A 61 7.56 -5.09 12.60
C LEU A 61 8.76 -4.24 12.23
N LEU A 62 8.50 -3.09 11.64
CA LEU A 62 9.48 -2.03 11.42
C LEU A 62 8.92 -0.74 11.98
N ASN A 63 9.80 0.06 12.57
CA ASN A 63 9.50 1.42 13.01
C ASN A 63 10.45 2.38 12.31
N ASN A 64 9.96 3.55 11.93
CA ASN A 64 10.80 4.62 11.42
C ASN A 64 10.24 5.97 11.82
N GLU A 65 11.11 6.89 12.24
CA GLU A 65 10.73 8.27 12.50
C GLU A 65 10.77 9.06 11.19
N ILE A 66 9.68 9.76 10.86
CA ILE A 66 9.55 10.53 9.63
C ILE A 66 9.14 11.96 10.01
N GLY A 67 9.95 12.93 9.60
CA GLY A 67 9.74 14.36 9.85
C GLY A 67 9.22 15.13 8.65
N SER A 68 9.37 16.46 8.70
CA SER A 68 8.98 17.37 7.62
C SER A 68 9.78 17.17 6.32
N GLY A 69 10.96 16.55 6.37
CA GLY A 69 11.73 16.16 5.19
C GLY A 69 11.12 14.98 4.40
N GLY A 70 9.98 14.46 4.82
CA GLY A 70 9.41 13.26 4.23
C GLY A 70 10.23 12.01 4.56
N GLY A 71 9.87 10.89 3.94
CA GLY A 71 10.55 9.64 4.21
C GLY A 71 9.75 8.42 3.78
N LYS A 72 10.26 7.26 4.14
CA LYS A 72 9.66 5.98 3.79
C LYS A 72 9.80 4.99 4.92
N ILE A 73 8.76 4.20 5.11
CA ILE A 73 8.80 2.97 5.90
C ILE A 73 8.37 1.82 5.01
N ALA A 74 9.17 0.75 4.94
CA ALA A 74 8.88 -0.37 4.06
C ALA A 74 9.52 -1.66 4.56
N ASN A 75 8.80 -2.76 4.38
CA ASN A 75 9.34 -4.11 4.42
C ASN A 75 9.53 -4.62 2.98
N ILE A 76 9.76 -5.93 2.83
CA ILE A 76 10.01 -6.56 1.52
C ILE A 76 8.83 -6.43 0.55
N PHE A 77 7.59 -6.56 1.03
CA PHE A 77 6.40 -6.64 0.18
C PHE A 77 5.46 -5.44 0.30
N ALA A 78 5.71 -4.48 1.17
CA ALA A 78 4.91 -3.28 1.28
C ALA A 78 5.70 -2.08 1.79
N GLY A 79 5.25 -0.87 1.44
CA GLY A 79 5.83 0.35 1.94
C GLY A 79 4.92 1.57 1.80
N LEU A 80 5.09 2.49 2.73
CA LEU A 80 4.47 3.80 2.75
C LEU A 80 5.55 4.86 2.54
N SER A 81 5.31 5.78 1.61
CA SER A 81 6.21 6.90 1.32
C SER A 81 5.46 8.22 1.50
N LEU A 82 6.09 9.13 2.23
CA LEU A 82 5.62 10.48 2.52
C LEU A 82 6.57 11.47 1.84
N ARG A 83 6.03 12.55 1.28
CA ARG A 83 6.85 13.60 0.68
C ARG A 83 7.33 14.57 1.75
N GLU A 84 8.28 15.40 1.35
CA GLU A 84 8.60 16.62 2.07
C GLU A 84 7.33 17.44 2.31
N ASN A 85 7.23 18.05 3.48
CA ASN A 85 6.12 18.87 3.94
C ASN A 85 4.76 18.15 4.06
N THR A 86 4.73 16.81 3.99
CA THR A 86 3.53 16.04 4.35
C THR A 86 3.19 16.19 5.84
N LEU A 87 4.21 16.34 6.69
CA LEU A 87 4.09 16.42 8.15
C LEU A 87 4.62 17.76 8.68
N ALA A 88 3.92 18.33 9.66
CA ALA A 88 4.36 19.54 10.36
C ALA A 88 5.34 19.25 11.51
N ALA A 89 5.36 18.01 12.01
CA ALA A 89 6.22 17.55 13.10
C ALA A 89 6.64 16.09 12.85
N PRO A 90 7.67 15.56 13.54
CA PRO A 90 8.04 14.15 13.45
C PRO A 90 6.96 13.20 13.97
N TYR A 91 6.79 12.08 13.28
CA TYR A 91 5.93 10.96 13.70
C TYR A 91 6.74 9.66 13.64
N VAL A 92 6.54 8.78 14.61
CA VAL A 92 7.04 7.40 14.54
C VAL A 92 6.00 6.56 13.81
N PHE A 93 6.32 6.13 12.60
CA PHE A 93 5.49 5.19 11.85
C PHE A 93 5.90 3.76 12.18
N SER A 94 4.91 2.87 12.22
CA SER A 94 5.09 1.43 12.37
C SER A 94 4.40 0.72 11.23
N ILE A 95 5.09 -0.23 10.60
CA ILE A 95 4.50 -1.20 9.67
C ILE A 95 4.62 -2.60 10.27
N SER A 96 3.48 -3.25 10.45
CA SER A 96 3.39 -4.60 11.00
C SER A 96 2.79 -5.55 9.97
N VAL A 97 3.41 -6.70 9.74
CA VAL A 97 2.84 -7.77 8.90
C VAL A 97 1.86 -8.56 9.75
N LEU A 98 0.57 -8.49 9.39
CA LEU A 98 -0.49 -9.23 10.09
C LEU A 98 -0.62 -10.65 9.55
N SER A 99 -0.63 -10.77 8.21
CA SER A 99 -0.66 -12.05 7.51
C SER A 99 0.05 -11.89 6.18
N ASN A 100 0.86 -12.87 5.80
CA ASN A 100 1.30 -13.01 4.41
C ASN A 100 0.54 -14.14 3.67
N ASP A 101 -0.39 -14.80 4.37
CA ASP A 101 -1.16 -15.93 3.88
C ASP A 101 -2.55 -15.46 3.40
N ASN A 102 -3.24 -16.32 2.64
CA ASN A 102 -4.65 -16.13 2.26
C ASN A 102 -5.55 -16.36 3.48
N TYR A 103 -5.87 -15.31 4.23
CA TYR A 103 -6.77 -15.43 5.37
C TYR A 103 -7.56 -14.14 5.58
N SER A 104 -8.90 -14.18 5.53
CA SER A 104 -9.66 -13.04 6.07
C SER A 104 -9.79 -13.22 7.56
N PHE A 105 -9.24 -12.30 8.36
CA PHE A 105 -9.35 -12.39 9.82
C PHE A 105 -10.79 -12.37 10.32
N PHE A 106 -11.75 -11.80 9.56
CA PHE A 106 -13.18 -11.76 9.92
C PHE A 106 -14.11 -11.82 8.68
N GLU A 107 -15.40 -12.13 8.91
CA GLU A 107 -16.42 -12.56 7.93
C GLU A 107 -16.64 -11.69 6.66
N LYS A 108 -16.41 -12.31 5.50
CA LYS A 108 -17.34 -12.54 4.34
C LYS A 108 -16.51 -12.69 3.07
N ASN A 109 -16.37 -13.92 2.56
CA ASN A 109 -16.02 -14.34 1.18
C ASN A 109 -14.90 -13.61 0.39
N LEU A 110 -14.18 -12.67 0.99
CA LEU A 110 -13.13 -11.91 0.32
C LEU A 110 -11.78 -12.38 0.83
N THR A 111 -11.09 -13.12 -0.03
CA THR A 111 -9.73 -13.54 0.20
C THR A 111 -8.80 -12.32 0.12
N VAL A 112 -8.04 -12.09 1.20
CA VAL A 112 -7.11 -10.97 1.31
C VAL A 112 -5.70 -11.49 1.59
N TYR A 113 -4.75 -11.09 0.77
CA TYR A 113 -3.34 -11.47 0.85
C TYR A 113 -2.48 -10.31 1.37
N ASN A 114 -1.25 -10.61 1.79
CA ASN A 114 -0.20 -9.63 2.11
C ASN A 114 -0.72 -8.50 3.02
N GLN A 115 -1.31 -8.85 4.15
CA GLN A 115 -1.95 -7.90 5.05
C GLN A 115 -0.92 -7.23 5.98
N ILE A 116 -1.00 -5.91 6.04
CA ILE A 116 -0.19 -5.07 6.92
C ILE A 116 -1.07 -4.16 7.75
N ASN A 117 -0.62 -3.81 8.93
CA ASN A 117 -1.11 -2.65 9.67
C ASN A 117 -0.07 -1.54 9.59
N ILE A 118 -0.51 -0.33 9.30
CA ILE A 118 0.32 0.87 9.39
C ILE A 118 -0.29 1.77 10.46
N SER A 119 0.53 2.21 11.41
CA SER A 119 0.14 3.12 12.49
C SER A 119 1.18 4.21 12.70
N SER A 120 0.82 5.25 13.45
CA SER A 120 1.73 6.32 13.83
C SER A 120 1.62 6.65 15.31
N SER A 121 2.70 7.18 15.88
CA SER A 121 2.73 7.86 17.18
C SER A 121 3.27 9.29 16.98
N PRO A 122 2.50 10.34 17.33
CA PRO A 122 1.13 10.29 17.84
C PRO A 122 0.13 9.73 16.80
N SER A 123 -1.00 9.23 17.29
CA SER A 123 -2.04 8.67 16.41
C SER A 123 -2.72 9.77 15.60
N CYS A 124 -3.00 9.48 14.33
CA CYS A 124 -3.64 10.41 13.42
C CYS A 124 -4.60 9.65 12.50
N SER A 125 -5.86 10.08 12.45
CA SER A 125 -6.93 9.47 11.64
C SER A 125 -6.88 9.92 10.18
N ALA A 126 -6.44 11.15 9.92
CA ALA A 126 -6.30 11.72 8.59
C ALA A 126 -5.15 12.74 8.53
N PHE A 127 -4.30 12.57 7.53
CA PHE A 127 -3.18 13.45 7.22
C PHE A 127 -3.62 14.50 6.19
N PRO A 128 -3.02 15.70 6.24
CA PRO A 128 -3.40 16.81 5.35
C PRO A 128 -2.92 16.65 3.90
N ALA A 129 -2.01 15.72 3.64
CA ALA A 129 -1.42 15.45 2.33
C ALA A 129 -1.51 13.95 1.97
N ASP A 130 -1.35 13.63 0.68
CA ASP A 130 -1.35 12.27 0.18
C ASP A 130 -0.05 11.53 0.55
N MET A 131 -0.20 10.25 0.86
CA MET A 131 0.88 9.29 1.10
C MET A 131 0.77 8.17 0.08
N LYS A 132 1.91 7.74 -0.45
CA LYS A 132 1.96 6.65 -1.44
C LYS A 132 2.11 5.31 -0.74
N LEU A 133 1.11 4.45 -0.87
CA LEU A 133 1.15 3.07 -0.42
C LEU A 133 1.47 2.16 -1.61
N VAL A 134 2.46 1.28 -1.44
CA VAL A 134 2.88 0.31 -2.45
C VAL A 134 2.92 -1.08 -1.85
N PHE A 135 2.28 -2.03 -2.52
CA PHE A 135 2.50 -3.45 -2.32
C PHE A 135 3.35 -4.02 -3.45
N LYS A 136 4.21 -4.98 -3.12
CA LYS A 136 5.03 -5.75 -4.07
C LYS A 136 4.62 -7.21 -3.97
N ILE A 137 4.18 -7.77 -5.08
CA ILE A 137 3.87 -9.19 -5.23
C ILE A 137 4.98 -9.80 -6.07
N PRO A 138 5.74 -10.77 -5.55
CA PRO A 138 6.74 -11.48 -6.35
C PRO A 138 6.07 -12.22 -7.51
N VAL A 139 6.74 -12.24 -8.66
CA VAL A 139 6.29 -12.93 -9.87
C VAL A 139 7.42 -13.84 -10.33
N THR A 140 7.19 -15.15 -10.29
CA THR A 140 8.15 -16.17 -10.74
C THR A 140 7.57 -16.92 -11.92
N ASN A 141 8.31 -17.02 -13.04
CA ASN A 141 7.83 -17.71 -14.25
C ASN A 141 6.40 -17.26 -14.67
N GLN A 142 6.14 -15.95 -14.61
CA GLN A 142 4.83 -15.31 -14.90
C GLN A 142 3.69 -15.62 -13.90
N GLN A 143 3.96 -16.34 -12.82
CA GLN A 143 2.99 -16.65 -11.77
C GLN A 143 3.14 -15.70 -10.60
N LEU A 144 2.01 -15.23 -10.05
CA LEU A 144 2.00 -14.36 -8.88
C LEU A 144 2.15 -15.20 -7.61
N VAL A 145 3.10 -14.84 -6.76
CA VAL A 145 3.43 -15.61 -5.56
C VAL A 145 2.87 -14.91 -4.33
N PHE A 146 1.99 -15.62 -3.63
CA PHE A 146 1.51 -15.31 -2.28
C PHE A 146 1.89 -16.47 -1.36
N ARG A 147 2.18 -16.21 -0.07
CA ARG A 147 2.70 -17.27 0.82
C ARG A 147 1.66 -18.37 1.05
N LYS A 148 2.15 -19.61 1.12
CA LYS A 148 1.46 -20.85 1.54
C LYS A 148 0.25 -21.35 0.75
N ASN A 149 -0.12 -20.76 -0.39
CA ASN A 149 -1.01 -21.42 -1.34
C ASN A 149 -0.25 -21.85 -2.58
N LEU A 150 -0.23 -23.16 -2.85
CA LEU A 150 -0.17 -23.71 -4.20
C LEU A 150 -0.94 -22.77 -5.12
N ASN A 151 -0.24 -22.14 -6.08
CA ASN A 151 -0.76 -21.21 -7.07
C ASN A 151 -2.27 -20.98 -7.00
N PRO A 152 -2.77 -19.80 -6.61
CA PRO A 152 -4.19 -19.46 -6.82
C PRO A 152 -4.58 -19.44 -8.32
N GLY A 153 -3.68 -19.86 -9.23
CA GLY A 153 -3.82 -19.79 -10.67
C GLY A 153 -3.54 -18.40 -11.23
N TYR A 154 -3.20 -17.42 -10.37
CA TYR A 154 -3.00 -16.05 -10.81
C TYR A 154 -1.66 -15.90 -11.53
N THR A 155 -1.76 -15.36 -12.73
CA THR A 155 -0.63 -15.01 -13.58
C THR A 155 -0.52 -13.50 -13.69
N ILE A 156 0.56 -13.02 -14.31
CA ILE A 156 0.71 -11.61 -14.65
C ILE A 156 -0.46 -11.05 -15.48
N ASN A 157 -1.21 -11.91 -16.19
CA ASN A 157 -2.40 -11.50 -16.95
C ASN A 157 -3.55 -11.05 -16.04
N ASN A 158 -3.56 -11.51 -14.78
CA ASN A 158 -4.57 -11.13 -13.79
C ASN A 158 -4.25 -9.80 -13.08
N ARG A 159 -3.18 -9.11 -13.46
CA ARG A 159 -2.64 -7.95 -12.73
C ARG A 159 -3.62 -6.77 -12.56
N ASN A 160 -4.57 -6.61 -13.46
CA ASN A 160 -5.56 -5.52 -13.42
C ASN A 160 -6.73 -5.83 -12.48
N ASN A 161 -6.93 -7.11 -12.15
CA ASN A 161 -7.97 -7.57 -11.24
C ASN A 161 -7.50 -7.53 -9.77
N LEU A 162 -6.22 -7.25 -9.54
CA LEU A 162 -5.68 -7.10 -8.19
C LEU A 162 -5.80 -5.66 -7.72
N LEU A 163 -6.38 -5.49 -6.54
CA LEU A 163 -6.62 -4.21 -5.90
C LEU A 163 -5.99 -4.20 -4.52
N ILE A 164 -5.74 -2.98 -4.02
CA ILE A 164 -5.46 -2.78 -2.59
C ILE A 164 -6.81 -2.64 -1.89
N ALA A 165 -6.97 -3.24 -0.72
CA ALA A 165 -8.13 -3.02 0.12
C ALA A 165 -7.70 -2.46 1.49
N LYS A 166 -8.54 -1.62 2.08
CA LYS A 166 -8.39 -1.11 3.43
C LYS A 166 -9.43 -1.77 4.33
N TRP A 167 -9.00 -2.29 5.46
CA TRP A 167 -9.90 -2.82 6.47
C TRP A 167 -10.69 -1.69 7.12
N ASP A 168 -12.00 -1.88 7.24
CA ASP A 168 -12.86 -1.04 8.02
C ASP A 168 -13.15 -1.67 9.39
N GLU A 169 -13.38 -0.83 10.38
CA GLU A 169 -13.62 -1.29 11.75
C GLU A 169 -15.00 -1.94 11.93
N LYS A 170 -15.82 -1.97 10.88
CA LYS A 170 -17.10 -2.71 10.82
C LYS A 170 -16.90 -4.12 10.28
N ARG A 171 -15.65 -4.59 10.25
CA ARG A 171 -15.23 -5.91 9.83
C ARG A 171 -15.41 -6.20 8.34
N ASP A 172 -15.24 -5.18 7.50
CA ASP A 172 -15.35 -5.29 6.05
C ASP A 172 -14.11 -4.71 5.34
N TRP A 173 -13.84 -5.17 4.12
CA TRP A 173 -12.71 -4.71 3.30
C TRP A 173 -13.20 -3.75 2.22
N ILE A 174 -12.75 -2.50 2.30
CA ILE A 174 -13.05 -1.47 1.30
C ILE A 174 -11.98 -1.55 0.21
N LYS A 175 -12.36 -1.93 -1.01
CA LYS A 175 -11.42 -1.96 -2.13
C LYS A 175 -11.07 -0.52 -2.52
N LEU A 176 -9.78 -0.28 -2.72
CA LEU A 176 -9.20 0.96 -3.18
C LEU A 176 -8.77 0.78 -4.63
N SER A 177 -8.95 1.82 -5.45
CA SER A 177 -8.30 1.84 -6.75
C SER A 177 -6.78 1.76 -6.57
N ALA A 178 -6.13 0.98 -7.43
CA ALA A 178 -4.69 0.81 -7.44
C ALA A 178 -4.20 0.74 -8.87
N ILE A 179 -2.96 1.19 -9.09
CA ILE A 179 -2.28 1.03 -10.37
C ILE A 179 -1.29 -0.11 -10.26
N SER A 180 -1.25 -0.90 -11.33
CA SER A 180 -0.41 -2.08 -11.45
C SER A 180 0.79 -1.79 -12.35
N ARG A 181 2.01 -1.98 -11.84
CA ARG A 181 3.27 -1.80 -12.58
C ARG A 181 4.18 -3.01 -12.39
N LEU A 182 4.77 -3.52 -13.47
CA LEU A 182 5.77 -4.58 -13.37
C LEU A 182 7.18 -3.98 -13.21
N GLU A 183 7.95 -4.49 -12.27
CA GLU A 183 9.36 -4.18 -12.07
C GLU A 183 10.19 -5.46 -12.31
N LYS A 184 10.79 -5.58 -13.51
CA LYS A 184 11.60 -6.74 -13.88
C LYS A 184 12.95 -6.70 -13.17
N LYS A 185 13.34 -7.83 -12.54
CA LYS A 185 14.65 -8.00 -11.87
C LYS A 185 15.54 -8.98 -12.62
N SER A 186 14.96 -10.06 -13.13
CA SER A 186 15.63 -11.03 -14.00
C SER A 186 14.63 -11.59 -15.02
N ASP A 187 15.06 -12.52 -15.86
CA ASP A 187 14.17 -13.13 -16.86
C ASP A 187 13.04 -13.96 -16.22
N ASN A 188 13.30 -14.55 -15.06
CA ASN A 188 12.35 -15.43 -14.37
C ASN A 188 11.76 -14.81 -13.11
N PHE A 189 12.15 -13.57 -12.76
CA PHE A 189 11.69 -12.88 -11.56
C PHE A 189 11.36 -11.40 -11.81
N SER A 190 10.20 -10.99 -11.32
CA SER A 190 9.79 -9.57 -11.28
C SER A 190 8.94 -9.29 -10.05
N PHE A 191 8.73 -8.02 -9.72
CA PHE A 191 7.74 -7.60 -8.75
C PHE A 191 6.56 -6.94 -9.47
N LEU A 192 5.36 -7.44 -9.23
CA LEU A 192 4.14 -6.69 -9.54
C LEU A 192 3.88 -5.69 -8.42
N LEU A 193 3.92 -4.41 -8.75
CA LEU A 193 3.69 -3.33 -7.81
C LEU A 193 2.25 -2.85 -7.94
N LEU A 194 1.53 -2.88 -6.83
CA LEU A 194 0.22 -2.25 -6.70
C LEU A 194 0.41 -0.95 -5.91
N GLU A 195 0.04 0.17 -6.51
CA GLU A 195 0.25 1.50 -5.95
C GLU A 195 -1.09 2.23 -5.76
N THR A 196 -1.29 2.84 -4.59
CA THR A 196 -2.42 3.74 -4.32
C THR A 196 -1.98 4.95 -3.49
N SER A 197 -2.78 6.01 -3.52
CA SER A 197 -2.55 7.23 -2.75
C SER A 197 -3.65 7.37 -1.68
N VAL A 198 -3.24 7.43 -0.42
CA VAL A 198 -4.12 7.50 0.76
C VAL A 198 -3.70 8.66 1.65
N ASN A 199 -4.63 9.23 2.42
CA ASN A 199 -4.29 10.21 3.46
C ASN A 199 -4.57 9.68 4.88
N SER A 200 -4.83 8.39 5.04
CA SER A 200 -5.12 7.80 6.36
C SER A 200 -4.39 6.46 6.50
N LEU A 201 -4.02 6.15 7.73
CA LEU A 201 -3.39 4.88 8.09
C LEU A 201 -4.45 3.82 8.44
N GLY A 202 -3.99 2.62 8.79
CA GLY A 202 -4.82 1.48 9.15
C GLY A 202 -4.31 0.17 8.59
N THR A 203 -5.19 -0.82 8.54
CA THR A 203 -4.89 -2.14 7.99
C THR A 203 -5.21 -2.20 6.50
N PHE A 204 -4.26 -2.72 5.72
CA PHE A 204 -4.34 -2.85 4.27
C PHE A 204 -3.99 -4.27 3.85
N GLY A 205 -4.48 -4.68 2.68
CA GLY A 205 -4.14 -5.95 2.06
C GLY A 205 -4.43 -5.94 0.57
N ILE A 206 -4.18 -7.07 -0.09
CA ILE A 206 -4.35 -7.26 -1.52
C ILE A 206 -5.54 -8.17 -1.76
N VAL A 207 -6.45 -7.77 -2.64
CA VAL A 207 -7.64 -8.55 -2.99
C VAL A 207 -7.68 -8.80 -4.49
N TYR A 208 -8.20 -9.96 -4.86
CA TYR A 208 -8.57 -10.25 -6.24
C TYR A 208 -10.04 -9.88 -6.46
N ASN A 209 -10.30 -9.10 -7.49
CA ASN A 209 -11.63 -8.67 -7.88
C ASN A 209 -11.92 -9.20 -9.30
N ALA A 210 -12.78 -10.21 -9.40
CA ALA A 210 -13.20 -10.74 -10.69
C ALA A 210 -14.07 -9.75 -11.47
N ASP A 211 -14.81 -8.89 -10.76
CA ASP A 211 -15.77 -7.95 -11.35
C ASP A 211 -15.13 -6.57 -11.60
N ASP A 212 -15.01 -6.17 -12.87
CA ASP A 212 -14.31 -4.95 -13.32
C ASP A 212 -15.02 -3.62 -12.96
N ASP A 213 -16.12 -3.67 -12.20
CA ASP A 213 -17.06 -2.54 -12.02
C ASP A 213 -16.86 -1.76 -10.71
N TYR A 214 -16.20 -2.35 -9.70
CA TYR A 214 -16.16 -1.78 -8.34
C TYR A 214 -15.50 -0.41 -8.27
N CYS A 215 -14.49 -0.15 -9.09
CA CYS A 215 -13.76 1.11 -9.08
C CYS A 215 -14.45 2.24 -9.85
N LYS A 216 -15.67 2.07 -10.38
CA LYS A 216 -16.31 3.10 -11.22
C LYS A 216 -17.18 4.11 -10.47
N GLN A 217 -17.41 3.92 -9.17
CA GLN A 217 -18.32 4.76 -8.39
C GLN A 217 -17.67 5.28 -7.10
N VAL A 218 -18.20 6.39 -6.59
CA VAL A 218 -17.81 6.91 -5.27
C VAL A 218 -18.48 6.12 -4.17
N GLN A 219 -17.69 5.71 -3.19
CA GLN A 219 -18.18 5.03 -2.01
C GLN A 219 -17.84 5.84 -0.77
N VAL A 220 -18.75 5.83 0.20
CA VAL A 220 -18.56 6.51 1.48
C VAL A 220 -18.85 5.55 2.60
N LYS A 221 -17.86 5.43 3.48
CA LYS A 221 -17.94 4.69 4.74
C LYS A 221 -17.90 5.69 5.88
N ASN A 222 -18.69 5.39 6.91
CA ASN A 222 -19.04 6.33 7.98
C ASN A 222 -19.64 7.63 7.44
N ARG A 223 -20.76 7.49 6.70
CA ARG A 223 -21.61 8.64 6.34
C ARG A 223 -22.05 9.45 7.56
N MET A 224 -22.04 8.84 8.74
CA MET A 224 -22.14 9.48 10.03
C MET A 224 -20.89 9.11 10.82
N PHE A 225 -20.18 10.11 11.33
CA PHE A 225 -18.90 9.92 12.04
C PHE A 225 -18.81 10.87 13.24
N ALA A 226 -18.07 10.45 14.26
CA ALA A 226 -17.96 11.11 15.56
C ALA A 226 -16.49 11.04 16.05
N PRO A 227 -15.63 11.95 15.59
CA PRO A 227 -14.18 11.93 15.83
C PRO A 227 -13.76 11.82 17.29
N PHE A 228 -14.59 12.35 18.19
CA PHE A 228 -14.32 12.46 19.63
C PHE A 228 -15.07 11.45 20.49
N ALA A 229 -15.85 10.56 19.89
CA ALA A 229 -16.64 9.58 20.65
C ALA A 229 -15.79 8.43 21.23
N GLY A 230 -14.47 8.41 20.96
CA GLY A 230 -13.57 7.35 21.42
C GLY A 230 -13.71 6.02 20.67
N PHE A 231 -14.53 5.98 19.62
CA PHE A 231 -14.67 4.83 18.73
C PHE A 231 -13.82 5.06 17.47
N PRO A 232 -12.69 4.34 17.30
CA PRO A 232 -11.80 4.57 16.16
C PRO A 232 -12.53 4.42 14.82
N GLY A 233 -13.53 3.54 14.77
CA GLY A 233 -14.32 3.23 13.58
C GLY A 233 -15.31 4.31 13.19
N LEU A 234 -15.48 5.33 14.04
CA LEU A 234 -16.24 6.54 13.75
C LEU A 234 -15.33 7.78 13.73
N ALA A 235 -14.01 7.61 13.80
CA ALA A 235 -13.08 8.72 13.94
C ALA A 235 -13.02 9.64 12.70
N ALA A 236 -13.39 9.10 11.53
CA ALA A 236 -13.39 9.81 10.27
C ALA A 236 -14.40 9.21 9.27
N ALA A 237 -14.86 10.06 8.35
CA ALA A 237 -15.53 9.63 7.13
C ALA A 237 -14.47 9.24 6.08
N SER A 238 -14.61 8.03 5.51
CA SER A 238 -13.71 7.53 4.46
C SER A 238 -14.43 7.51 3.12
N ILE A 239 -13.84 8.13 2.11
CA ILE A 239 -14.41 8.32 0.78
C ILE A 239 -13.44 7.75 -0.24
N THR A 240 -13.89 6.80 -1.06
CA THR A 240 -13.11 6.22 -2.16
C THR A 240 -13.76 6.57 -3.49
N PHE A 241 -12.95 6.79 -4.53
CA PHE A 241 -13.43 7.23 -5.83
C PHE A 241 -12.44 6.85 -6.96
N PRO A 242 -12.94 6.64 -8.20
CA PRO A 242 -12.08 6.39 -9.36
C PRO A 242 -11.14 7.56 -9.65
N ASN A 243 -9.85 7.27 -9.82
CA ASN A 243 -8.90 8.17 -10.45
C ASN A 243 -7.78 7.39 -11.19
N PRO A 244 -8.12 6.58 -12.20
CA PRO A 244 -7.17 5.63 -12.82
C PRO A 244 -6.00 6.32 -13.53
N LYS A 245 -6.13 7.60 -13.88
CA LYS A 245 -5.10 8.38 -14.58
C LYS A 245 -4.13 9.11 -13.64
N LYS A 246 -4.31 8.99 -12.32
CA LYS A 246 -3.54 9.74 -11.30
C LYS A 246 -3.60 11.25 -11.50
N GLU A 247 -4.74 11.76 -11.96
CA GLU A 247 -4.94 13.19 -12.15
C GLU A 247 -5.00 13.91 -10.80
N SER A 248 -4.67 15.20 -10.77
CA SER A 248 -4.79 15.98 -9.53
C SER A 248 -6.23 15.98 -9.01
N VAL A 249 -6.38 15.94 -7.68
CA VAL A 249 -7.68 15.90 -7.02
C VAL A 249 -7.82 17.09 -6.09
N GLN A 250 -8.94 17.78 -6.18
CA GLN A 250 -9.33 18.80 -5.23
C GLN A 250 -10.57 18.33 -4.47
N ILE A 251 -10.44 18.26 -3.15
CA ILE A 251 -11.54 17.99 -2.24
C ILE A 251 -12.04 19.32 -1.69
N VAL A 252 -13.33 19.59 -1.86
CA VAL A 252 -13.99 20.77 -1.30
C VAL A 252 -15.15 20.31 -0.42
N ILE A 253 -15.17 20.75 0.83
CA ILE A 253 -16.26 20.45 1.76
C ILE A 253 -17.05 21.72 2.04
N TYR A 254 -18.37 21.62 1.85
CA TYR A 254 -19.32 22.69 2.13
C TYR A 254 -20.21 22.29 3.31
N ASN A 255 -20.57 23.25 4.14
CA ASN A 255 -21.65 23.08 5.10
C ASN A 255 -23.03 23.16 4.40
N ILE A 256 -24.11 22.97 5.16
CA ILE A 256 -25.47 22.99 4.61
C ILE A 256 -25.91 24.36 4.06
N SER A 257 -25.26 25.46 4.47
CA SER A 257 -25.50 26.80 3.92
C SER A 257 -24.77 27.05 2.60
N GLY A 258 -24.02 26.07 2.08
CA GLY A 258 -23.19 26.20 0.88
C GLY A 258 -21.87 26.93 1.12
N SER A 259 -21.52 27.23 2.37
CA SER A 259 -20.24 27.86 2.71
C SER A 259 -19.13 26.81 2.71
N ARG A 260 -18.05 27.11 2.01
CA ARG A 260 -16.85 26.26 1.95
C ARG A 260 -16.12 26.29 3.30
N ILE A 261 -15.98 25.13 3.93
CA ILE A 261 -15.29 24.98 5.22
C ILE A 261 -13.90 24.35 5.09
N LEU A 262 -13.67 23.62 4.01
CA LEU A 262 -12.38 22.98 3.73
C LEU A 262 -12.15 22.91 2.22
N GLN A 263 -10.90 23.15 1.83
CA GLN A 263 -10.41 22.89 0.49
C GLN A 263 -9.00 22.32 0.58
N LYS A 264 -8.78 21.16 -0.04
CA LYS A 264 -7.48 20.51 -0.11
C LYS A 264 -7.21 20.07 -1.54
N LYS A 265 -5.99 20.30 -2.01
CA LYS A 265 -5.51 19.88 -3.32
C LYS A 265 -4.46 18.79 -3.14
N PHE A 266 -4.56 17.75 -3.95
CA PHE A 266 -3.68 16.60 -3.96
C PHE A 266 -3.18 16.42 -5.40
N ASP A 267 -1.91 16.67 -5.65
CA ASP A 267 -1.39 16.72 -7.02
C ASP A 267 -1.12 15.34 -7.64
N PHE A 268 -1.20 14.25 -6.87
CA PHE A 268 -0.68 12.95 -7.28
C PHE A 268 -1.71 11.83 -7.21
N GLY A 269 -2.90 12.10 -7.71
CA GLY A 269 -3.85 11.03 -7.97
C GLY A 269 -4.42 10.39 -6.72
N LEU A 270 -4.93 11.20 -5.79
CA LEU A 270 -5.64 10.68 -4.62
C LEU A 270 -6.79 9.77 -5.08
N MET A 271 -6.93 8.60 -4.44
CA MET A 271 -8.01 7.64 -4.75
C MET A 271 -8.87 7.35 -3.51
N ALA A 272 -8.36 7.66 -2.33
CA ALA A 272 -9.07 7.55 -1.07
C ALA A 272 -8.79 8.76 -0.18
N TYR A 273 -9.84 9.39 0.31
CA TYR A 273 -9.81 10.55 1.18
C TYR A 273 -10.52 10.24 2.50
N SER A 274 -9.88 10.61 3.60
CA SER A 274 -10.45 10.54 4.95
C SER A 274 -10.57 11.94 5.53
N TRP A 275 -11.70 12.23 6.18
CA TRP A 275 -11.93 13.48 6.91
C TRP A 275 -12.34 13.21 8.35
N ASP A 276 -11.59 13.77 9.29
CA ASP A 276 -11.77 13.66 10.74
C ASP A 276 -12.56 14.84 11.33
N GLY A 277 -13.22 15.63 10.49
CA GLY A 277 -14.05 16.77 10.93
C GLY A 277 -13.28 18.07 11.14
N LYS A 278 -11.95 18.07 10.98
CA LYS A 278 -11.13 19.29 11.10
C LYS A 278 -11.26 20.19 9.88
N ILE A 279 -11.36 21.50 10.12
CA ILE A 279 -11.32 22.54 9.09
C ILE A 279 -9.89 23.07 8.91
N ALA A 280 -9.71 24.08 8.06
CA ALA A 280 -8.37 24.52 7.61
C ALA A 280 -7.43 25.03 8.73
N ASN A 281 -7.98 25.47 9.86
CA ASN A 281 -7.26 25.94 11.05
C ASN A 281 -7.15 24.86 12.15
N ASP A 282 -7.35 23.58 11.81
CA ASP A 282 -7.39 22.44 12.73
C ASP A 282 -8.50 22.47 13.79
N GLU A 283 -9.40 23.46 13.75
CA GLU A 283 -10.62 23.45 14.55
C GLU A 283 -11.62 22.41 14.04
N ILE A 284 -12.54 22.01 14.89
CA ILE A 284 -13.57 21.03 14.55
C ILE A 284 -14.79 21.75 13.99
N ALA A 285 -15.24 21.29 12.83
CA ALA A 285 -16.46 21.80 12.21
C ALA A 285 -17.67 21.59 13.13
N ALA A 286 -18.67 22.46 13.02
CA ALA A 286 -19.90 22.29 13.78
C ALA A 286 -20.59 20.95 13.43
N PRO A 287 -21.35 20.32 14.34
CA PRO A 287 -22.14 19.14 13.99
C PRO A 287 -23.12 19.46 12.87
N GLY A 288 -23.34 18.51 11.96
CA GLY A 288 -24.30 18.70 10.88
C GLY A 288 -23.96 17.97 9.58
N LEU A 289 -24.78 18.25 8.56
CA LEU A 289 -24.64 17.70 7.21
C LEU A 289 -23.62 18.51 6.40
N TYR A 290 -22.72 17.80 5.74
CA TYR A 290 -21.69 18.33 4.87
C TYR A 290 -21.77 17.72 3.47
N ILE A 291 -21.49 18.55 2.47
CA ILE A 291 -21.42 18.17 1.06
C ILE A 291 -19.94 18.09 0.69
N VAL A 292 -19.48 16.92 0.26
CA VAL A 292 -18.12 16.72 -0.24
C VAL A 292 -18.14 16.69 -1.76
N ASN A 293 -17.41 17.62 -2.37
CA ASN A 293 -17.21 17.70 -3.80
C ASN A 293 -15.78 17.26 -4.14
N ILE A 294 -15.65 16.30 -5.05
CA ILE A 294 -14.38 15.68 -5.47
C ILE A 294 -14.15 16.05 -6.92
N ILE A 295 -13.25 16.98 -7.16
CA ILE A 295 -12.92 17.50 -8.49
C ILE A 295 -11.64 16.84 -8.95
N ILE A 296 -11.69 16.14 -10.09
CA ILE A 296 -10.53 15.47 -10.70
C ILE A 296 -10.10 16.28 -11.93
N ASP A 297 -8.80 16.54 -12.06
CA ASP A 297 -8.21 17.26 -13.20
C ASP A 297 -8.81 18.66 -13.44
N GLY A 298 -9.31 19.31 -12.38
CA GLY A 298 -10.01 20.60 -12.47
C GLY A 298 -11.37 20.55 -13.17
N LYS A 299 -11.90 19.37 -13.51
CA LYS A 299 -13.18 19.19 -14.21
C LYS A 299 -14.36 19.29 -13.25
N GLU A 300 -14.68 20.51 -12.82
CA GLU A 300 -15.74 20.76 -11.82
C GLU A 300 -17.12 20.25 -12.25
N LYS A 301 -17.44 20.26 -13.54
CA LYS A 301 -18.73 19.78 -14.08
C LYS A 301 -18.90 18.26 -13.98
N GLU A 302 -17.80 17.53 -13.88
CA GLU A 302 -17.74 16.07 -13.75
C GLU A 302 -17.41 15.64 -12.31
N ALA A 303 -17.45 16.58 -11.36
CA ALA A 303 -17.08 16.32 -9.98
C ALA A 303 -18.03 15.32 -9.32
N TYR A 304 -17.45 14.38 -8.57
CA TYR A 304 -18.24 13.49 -7.75
C TYR A 304 -18.75 14.21 -6.50
N LYS A 305 -20.01 13.97 -6.15
CA LYS A 305 -20.64 14.55 -4.97
C LYS A 305 -21.09 13.47 -4.02
N THR A 306 -20.85 13.71 -2.73
CA THR A 306 -21.37 12.85 -1.67
C THR A 306 -21.66 13.64 -0.41
N TYR A 307 -22.30 13.00 0.55
CA TYR A 307 -22.82 13.61 1.77
C TYR A 307 -22.36 12.82 2.99
N ILE A 308 -21.93 13.57 4.01
CA ILE A 308 -21.47 13.03 5.29
C ILE A 308 -22.00 13.89 6.44
N TYR A 309 -22.15 13.30 7.61
CA TYR A 309 -22.73 13.90 8.79
C TYR A 309 -21.73 13.80 9.94
N LEU A 310 -21.33 14.94 10.48
CA LEU A 310 -20.45 15.03 11.65
C LEU A 310 -21.31 15.10 12.91
N MET A 311 -21.05 14.18 13.83
CA MET A 311 -21.58 14.21 15.19
C MET A 311 -20.51 14.73 16.16
N LYS A 312 -20.98 15.26 17.29
CA LYS A 312 -20.13 15.65 18.42
C LYS A 312 -20.55 14.88 19.66
#